data_AF-A0A0G4KI14-F1
#
_entry.id   AF-A0A0G4KI14-F1
#
_cell.length_a   1.000
_cell.length_b   1.000
_cell.length_c   1.000
_cell.angle_alpha   90.00
_cell.angle_beta   90.00
_cell.angle_gamma   90.00
#
_symmetry.space_group_name_H-M   'P 1'
#
loop_
_entity.id
_entity.type
_entity.pdbx_description
1 polymer ?
#
loop_
_entity_poly.entity_id
_entity_poly.type
_entity_poly.pdbx_seq_one_letter_code
_entity_poly.pdbx_strand_id
1 'polypeptide(L)'
;MKRVPILANFEEWMKMATDNKINAANSWNFALIDYFHDMSLLKEGDGVNFQKASCTLDGCVKIYTSRVDSVATETGKLLSGLADS
;
A
#
# COMPACT_ATOMS: atom_id res chain seq x y z
N MET A 1 -4.20 -24.00 -4.07
CA MET A 1 -3.83 -22.58 -3.92
C MET A 1 -2.34 -22.45 -4.22
N LYS A 2 -1.94 -21.84 -5.35
CA LYS A 2 -0.52 -21.62 -5.67
C LYS A 2 -0.01 -20.50 -4.76
N ARG A 3 0.95 -20.80 -3.86
CA ARG A 3 1.62 -19.76 -3.06
C ARG A 3 2.49 -18.93 -4.01
N VAL A 4 2.05 -17.72 -4.33
CA VAL A 4 2.91 -16.75 -5.00
C VAL A 4 3.98 -16.33 -3.99
N PRO A 5 5.28 -16.24 -4.36
CA PRO A 5 6.33 -15.87 -3.43
C PRO A 5 6.06 -14.46 -2.87
N ILE A 6 6.15 -14.30 -1.55
CA ILE A 6 5.97 -13.02 -0.83
C ILE A 6 6.81 -11.89 -1.46
N LEU A 7 8.02 -12.22 -1.90
CA LEU A 7 8.94 -11.32 -2.60
C LEU A 7 8.40 -10.82 -3.95
N ALA A 8 7.74 -11.68 -4.74
CA ALA A 8 7.21 -11.30 -6.05
C ALA A 8 6.08 -10.26 -5.92
N ASN A 9 5.20 -10.44 -4.93
CA ASN A 9 4.16 -9.47 -4.62
C ASN A 9 4.77 -8.15 -4.12
N PHE A 10 5.79 -8.21 -3.26
CA PHE A 10 6.47 -7.02 -2.76
C PHE A 10 7.07 -6.18 -3.89
N GLU A 11 7.82 -6.81 -4.81
CA GLU A 11 8.42 -6.11 -5.95
C GLU A 11 7.37 -5.48 -6.88
N GLU A 12 6.28 -6.20 -7.15
CA GLU A 12 5.17 -5.67 -7.95
C GLU A 12 4.53 -4.44 -7.28
N TRP A 13 4.29 -4.51 -5.98
CA TRP A 13 3.69 -3.41 -5.23
C TRP A 13 4.62 -2.20 -5.15
N MET A 14 5.92 -2.42 -4.96
CA MET A 14 6.94 -1.38 -5.00
C MET A 14 7.01 -0.72 -6.39
N LYS A 15 6.92 -1.50 -7.46
CA LYS A 15 6.85 -0.97 -8.83
C LYS A 15 5.61 -0.12 -9.04
N MET A 16 4.44 -0.58 -8.59
CA MET A 16 3.20 0.20 -8.66
C MET A 16 3.29 1.53 -7.89
N ALA A 17 3.92 1.53 -6.71
CA ALA A 17 4.17 2.75 -5.93
C ALA A 17 5.13 3.72 -6.65
N THR A 18 6.16 3.19 -7.32
CA THR A 18 7.17 3.98 -8.04
C THR A 18 6.59 4.57 -9.33
N ASP A 19 5.75 3.80 -10.03
CA ASP A 19 5.04 4.21 -11.25
C ASP A 19 3.85 5.15 -10.97
N ASN A 20 3.58 5.51 -9.70
CA ASN A 20 2.40 6.28 -9.26
C ASN A 20 1.06 5.67 -9.70
N LYS A 21 0.95 4.34 -9.68
CA LYS A 21 -0.26 3.59 -10.07
C LYS A 21 -1.15 3.18 -8.89
N ILE A 22 -0.82 3.59 -7.68
CA ILE A 22 -1.63 3.38 -6.47
C ILE A 22 -2.69 4.47 -6.40
N ASN A 23 -3.93 4.08 -6.16
CA ASN A 23 -5.08 4.98 -6.08
C ASN A 23 -6.16 4.42 -5.15
N ALA A 24 -7.22 5.20 -4.95
CA ALA A 24 -8.34 4.85 -4.08
C ALA A 24 -8.98 3.48 -4.41
N ALA A 25 -9.02 3.07 -5.68
CA ALA A 25 -9.67 1.84 -6.11
C ALA A 25 -8.84 0.57 -5.83
N ASN A 26 -7.50 0.68 -5.77
CA ASN A 26 -6.63 -0.48 -5.61
C ASN A 26 -5.83 -0.50 -4.30
N SER A 27 -5.78 0.61 -3.55
CA SER A 27 -4.99 0.79 -2.32
C SER A 27 -5.21 -0.27 -1.22
N TRP A 28 -6.37 -0.91 -1.19
CA TRP A 28 -6.72 -1.97 -0.24
C TRP A 28 -6.09 -3.33 -0.56
N ASN A 29 -5.64 -3.54 -1.81
CA ASN A 29 -5.05 -4.80 -2.27
C ASN A 29 -3.54 -4.91 -1.98
N PHE A 30 -2.92 -3.83 -1.48
CA PHE A 30 -1.49 -3.78 -1.18
C PHE A 30 -1.24 -3.94 0.32
N ALA A 31 -0.41 -4.91 0.70
CA ALA A 31 0.00 -5.13 2.10
C ALA A 31 1.43 -4.61 2.40
N LEU A 32 1.86 -3.56 1.69
CA LEU A 32 3.17 -2.93 1.88
C LEU A 32 3.37 -2.41 3.32
N ILE A 33 2.31 -1.87 3.94
CA ILE A 33 2.35 -1.39 5.34
C ILE A 33 2.58 -2.55 6.31
N ASP A 34 1.91 -3.69 6.09
CA ASP A 34 2.08 -4.88 6.93
C ASP A 34 3.50 -5.45 6.82
N TYR A 35 4.06 -5.48 5.60
CA TYR A 35 5.46 -5.88 5.38
C TYR A 35 6.46 -4.89 5.96
N PHE A 36 6.16 -3.58 5.91
CA PHE A 36 7.01 -2.56 6.52
C PHE A 36 7.05 -2.72 8.04
N HIS A 37 5.91 -3.03 8.67
CA HIS A 37 5.83 -3.31 10.10
C HIS A 37 6.61 -4.57 10.51
N ASP A 38 6.49 -5.65 9.73
CA ASP A 38 7.19 -6.93 10.00
C ASP A 38 8.72 -6.83 9.82
N MET A 39 9.21 -5.85 9.05
CA MET A 39 10.64 -5.62 8.74
C MET A 39 11.38 -6.83 8.12
N SER A 40 10.70 -7.95 7.91
CA SER A 40 11.26 -9.23 7.46
C SER A 40 11.90 -9.12 6.08
N LEU A 41 11.37 -8.25 5.21
CA LEU A 41 11.91 -7.99 3.87
C LEU A 41 12.93 -6.85 3.82
N LEU A 42 13.10 -6.10 4.91
CA LEU A 42 13.97 -4.91 5.00
C LEU A 42 15.27 -5.16 5.76
N LYS A 43 15.31 -6.25 6.54
CA LYS A 43 16.50 -6.70 7.26
C LYS A 43 17.48 -7.41 6.32
N GLU A 44 18.76 -7.07 6.44
CA GLU A 44 19.89 -7.72 5.78
C GLU A 44 20.88 -8.14 6.88
N GLY A 45 20.78 -9.41 7.31
CA GLY A 45 21.49 -9.90 8.49
C GLY A 45 20.98 -9.23 9.77
N ASP A 46 21.90 -8.69 10.58
CA ASP A 46 21.57 -7.93 11.80
C ASP A 46 21.27 -6.44 11.53
N GLY A 47 21.40 -6.00 10.27
CA GLY A 47 21.20 -4.61 9.85
C GLY A 47 19.90 -4.39 9.07
N VAL A 48 19.59 -3.13 8.81
CA VAL A 48 18.49 -2.71 7.92
C VAL A 48 19.08 -1.92 6.77
N ASN A 49 18.67 -2.27 5.55
CA ASN A 49 19.03 -1.48 4.37
C ASN A 49 18.15 -0.23 4.30
N PHE A 50 18.69 0.92 4.71
CA PHE A 50 17.94 2.17 4.77
C PHE A 50 17.48 2.70 3.41
N GLN A 51 18.18 2.37 2.33
CA GLN A 51 17.74 2.75 0.99
C GLN A 51 16.47 1.99 0.61
N LYS A 52 16.44 0.68 0.87
CA LYS A 52 15.25 -0.16 0.68
C LYS A 52 14.12 0.29 1.60
N ALA A 53 14.40 0.48 2.88
CA ALA A 53 13.42 0.93 3.87
C ALA A 53 12.82 2.30 3.51
N SER A 54 13.63 3.26 3.08
CA SER A 54 13.16 4.58 2.63
C SER A 54 12.20 4.47 1.44
N CYS A 55 12.57 3.69 0.43
CA CYS A 55 11.71 3.45 -0.74
C CYS A 55 10.40 2.75 -0.35
N THR A 56 10.45 1.76 0.53
CA THR A 56 9.24 1.06 1.01
C THR A 56 8.35 1.98 1.84
N LEU A 57 8.93 2.85 2.66
CA LEU A 57 8.18 3.85 3.44
C LEU A 57 7.44 4.84 2.52
N ASP A 58 8.07 5.31 1.44
CA ASP A 58 7.41 6.15 0.42
C ASP A 58 6.16 5.45 -0.14
N GLY A 59 6.29 4.17 -0.50
CA GLY A 59 5.16 3.36 -0.97
C GLY A 59 4.06 3.21 0.09
N CYS A 60 4.43 3.03 1.36
CA CYS A 60 3.48 2.96 2.47
C CYS A 60 2.69 4.25 2.64
N VAL A 61 3.35 5.41 2.55
CA VAL A 61 2.71 6.72 2.64
C VAL A 61 1.70 6.91 1.49
N LYS A 62 2.07 6.55 0.26
CA LYS A 62 1.16 6.61 -0.91
C LYS A 62 -0.07 5.72 -0.77
N ILE A 63 0.09 4.53 -0.20
CA ILE A 63 -1.04 3.62 0.09
C ILE A 63 -1.92 4.22 1.17
N TYR A 64 -1.34 4.71 2.25
CA TYR A 64 -2.07 5.30 3.35
C TYR A 64 -2.94 6.47 2.88
N THR A 65 -2.37 7.42 2.15
CA THR A 65 -3.11 8.57 1.62
C THR A 65 -4.21 8.13 0.66
N SER A 66 -3.93 7.19 -0.25
CA SER A 66 -4.93 6.66 -1.18
C SER A 66 -6.10 5.94 -0.48
N ARG A 67 -5.85 5.30 0.66
CA ARG A 67 -6.90 4.69 1.49
C ARG A 67 -7.79 5.74 2.15
N VAL A 68 -7.20 6.83 2.64
CA VAL A 68 -7.96 7.97 3.18
C VAL A 68 -8.88 8.55 2.10
N ASP A 69 -8.35 8.78 0.89
CA ASP A 69 -9.13 9.28 -0.25
C ASP A 69 -10.26 8.32 -0.64
N SER A 70 -10.00 7.00 -0.59
CA SER A 70 -11.01 5.95 -0.82
C SER A 70 -12.17 6.06 0.17
N VAL A 71 -11.88 6.11 1.47
CA VAL A 71 -12.91 6.21 2.52
C VAL A 71 -13.69 7.52 2.39
N ALA A 72 -13.01 8.65 2.14
CA ALA A 72 -13.65 9.93 1.95
C ALA A 72 -14.60 9.92 0.74
N THR A 73 -14.17 9.34 -0.38
CA THR A 73 -14.98 9.20 -1.61
C THR A 73 -16.21 8.34 -1.38
N GLU A 74 -16.07 7.17 -0.76
CA GLU A 74 -17.21 6.28 -0.48
C GLU A 74 -18.19 6.91 0.53
N THR A 75 -17.68 7.60 1.55
CA THR A 75 -18.51 8.34 2.49
C THR A 75 -19.29 9.46 1.78
N GLY A 76 -18.65 10.19 0.86
CA GLY A 76 -19.30 11.21 0.04
C GLY A 76 -20.46 10.64 -0.78
N LYS A 77 -20.27 9.49 -1.43
CA LYS A 77 -21.34 8.80 -2.17
C LYS A 77 -22.50 8.40 -1.27
N LEU A 78 -22.23 7.89 -0.07
CA LEU A 78 -23.27 7.54 0.90
C LEU A 78 -24.07 8.77 1.34
N LEU A 79 -23.40 9.89 1.63
CA LEU A 79 -24.05 11.14 2.01
C LEU A 79 -24.93 11.70 0.88
N SER A 80 -24.45 11.68 -0.36
CA SER A 80 -25.25 12.06 -1.53
C SER A 80 -26.49 11.19 -1.70
N GLY A 81 -26.36 9.86 -1.54
CA GLY A 81 -27.50 8.95 -1.60
C GLY A 81 -28.55 9.19 -0.53
N LEU A 82 -28.12 9.58 0.70
CA LEU A 82 -29.03 9.97 1.78
C LEU A 82 -29.73 11.31 1.51
N ALA A 83 -29.06 12.26 0.84
CA ALA A 83 -29.63 13.56 0.51
C ALA A 83 -30.65 13.49 -0.64
N ASP A 84 -30.48 12.52 -1.55
CA ASP A 84 -31.41 12.24 -2.65
C ASP A 84 -32.65 11.41 -2.21
N SER A 85 -32.75 11.07 -0.91
CA SER A 85 -33.86 10.34 -0.27
C SER A 85 -34.91 11.28 0.32
#